data_AF-A0A2V6PYA1-F1
#
_entry.id   AF-A0A2V6PYA1-F1
#
_cell.length_a   1.000
_cell.length_b   1.000
_cell.length_c   1.000
_cell.angle_alpha   90.00
_cell.angle_beta   90.00
_cell.angle_gamma   90.00
#
_symmetry.space_group_name_H-M   'P 1'
#
loop_
_entity.id
_entity.type
_entity.pdbx_description
1 polymer ?
#
loop_
_entity_poly.entity_id
_entity_poly.type
_entity_poly.pdbx_seq_one_letter_code
_entity_poly.pdbx_strand_id
1 'polypeptide(L)'
;MSTGIASVDRLIERAAAALDAPGSPEVGLDTLGRAMKEGRLTPELLDDAGRKGSAVVEHALARAETADATLREAATRLLAEQPALGAYASRRAVMLALRERHPRHARVVLKPEAVLTPFAGIPPCPPVGARYQHLLERPERYWSDPVYEALVLTAPVDLPESAMLALCALTRVSTQALLRGSEYGEPVTTLIARYGARFVPAALEYLAHPERYGWDASIHANVLGTRWFPPGAGQPILAAAAEWPDGEAAPLFRVVFEAGWNTLGASLPDRPWSRALLRKFADSPYGPPAHPLWLGR
;
A
#
# COMPACT_ATOMS: atom_id res chain seq x y z
N MET A 1 -12.43 2.79 -36.81
CA MET A 1 -11.73 2.18 -35.64
C MET A 1 -11.27 3.33 -34.77
N SER A 2 -11.65 3.37 -33.48
CA SER A 2 -11.33 4.50 -32.58
C SER A 2 -9.81 4.69 -32.50
N THR A 3 -9.34 5.89 -32.81
CA THR A 3 -7.94 6.32 -32.69
C THR A 3 -7.42 6.21 -31.25
N GLY A 4 -8.31 6.23 -30.26
CA GLY A 4 -7.99 6.09 -28.84
C GLY A 4 -7.48 4.69 -28.48
N ILE A 5 -8.12 3.61 -28.95
CA ILE A 5 -7.72 2.23 -28.64
C ILE A 5 -6.35 1.89 -29.26
N ALA A 6 -6.13 2.29 -30.52
CA ALA A 6 -4.83 2.13 -31.17
C ALA A 6 -3.71 2.89 -30.43
N SER A 7 -4.05 3.97 -29.72
CA SER A 7 -3.09 4.71 -28.90
C SER A 7 -2.74 3.97 -27.59
N VAL A 8 -3.70 3.26 -26.98
CA VAL A 8 -3.48 2.40 -25.80
C VAL A 8 -2.54 1.26 -26.16
N ASP A 9 -2.75 0.62 -27.31
CA ASP A 9 -1.89 -0.47 -27.78
C ASP A 9 -0.44 -0.05 -27.95
N ARG A 10 -0.20 1.12 -28.57
CA ARG A 10 1.16 1.65 -28.74
C ARG A 10 1.84 1.95 -27.40
N LEU A 11 1.08 2.40 -26.40
CA LEU A 11 1.63 2.65 -25.06
C LEU A 11 2.01 1.34 -24.37
N ILE A 12 1.22 0.27 -24.53
CA ILE A 12 1.57 -1.07 -24.01
C ILE A 12 2.88 -1.56 -24.65
N GLU A 13 3.03 -1.45 -25.97
CA GLU A 13 4.26 -1.84 -26.67
C GLU A 13 5.47 -0.99 -26.24
N ARG A 14 5.28 0.31 -26.04
CA ARG A 14 6.33 1.20 -25.52
C ARG A 14 6.75 0.82 -24.10
N ALA A 15 5.82 0.43 -23.24
CA ALA A 15 6.12 -0.03 -21.89
C ALA A 15 6.91 -1.36 -21.92
N ALA A 16 6.53 -2.31 -22.77
CA ALA A 16 7.28 -3.54 -22.98
C ALA A 16 8.71 -3.25 -23.45
N ALA A 17 8.88 -2.39 -24.47
CA ALA A 17 10.20 -1.99 -24.98
C ALA A 17 11.08 -1.33 -23.90
N ALA A 18 10.49 -0.54 -22.99
CA ALA A 18 11.23 0.04 -21.87
C ALA A 18 11.71 -1.02 -20.86
N LEU A 19 10.90 -2.04 -20.61
CA LEU A 19 11.27 -3.18 -19.75
C LEU A 19 12.35 -4.07 -20.38
N ASP A 20 12.36 -4.17 -21.71
CA ASP A 20 13.27 -5.03 -22.47
C ASP A 20 14.60 -4.39 -22.87
N ALA A 21 14.75 -3.08 -22.64
CA ALA A 21 15.96 -2.37 -22.99
C ALA A 21 17.19 -3.06 -22.33
N PRO A 22 18.30 -3.28 -23.05
CA PRO A 22 19.47 -4.02 -22.54
C PRO A 22 20.11 -3.31 -21.33
N GLY A 23 20.62 -4.06 -20.34
CA GLY A 23 21.11 -3.53 -19.06
C GLY A 23 22.17 -2.41 -19.15
N SER A 24 22.31 -1.66 -18.05
CA SER A 24 23.40 -0.72 -17.74
C SER A 24 24.79 -1.36 -17.92
N PRO A 25 25.89 -0.59 -18.09
CA PRO A 25 27.26 -1.09 -18.28
C PRO A 25 27.55 -2.36 -17.47
N GLU A 26 28.12 -3.35 -18.15
CA GLU A 26 28.45 -4.66 -17.58
C GLU A 26 29.10 -4.50 -16.20
N VAL A 27 28.49 -5.12 -15.18
CA VAL A 27 29.18 -5.34 -13.93
C VAL A 27 30.35 -6.26 -14.28
N GLY A 28 31.58 -5.78 -14.09
CA GLY A 28 32.81 -6.56 -14.30
C GLY A 28 32.96 -7.70 -13.28
N LEU A 29 31.93 -8.54 -13.15
CA LEU A 29 31.88 -9.71 -12.27
C LEU A 29 32.99 -10.69 -12.60
N ASP A 30 33.45 -10.73 -13.85
CA ASP A 30 34.61 -11.51 -14.28
C ASP A 30 35.92 -11.05 -13.62
N THR A 31 36.11 -9.73 -13.47
CA THR A 31 37.27 -9.15 -12.81
C THR A 31 37.22 -9.40 -11.30
N LEU A 32 36.05 -9.26 -10.69
CA LEU A 32 35.83 -9.55 -9.27
C LEU A 32 36.00 -11.05 -8.96
N GLY A 33 35.42 -11.91 -9.81
CA GLY A 33 35.50 -13.36 -9.69
C GLY A 33 36.92 -13.89 -9.89
N ARG A 34 37.72 -13.26 -10.75
CA ARG A 34 39.14 -13.56 -10.92
C ARG A 34 39.97 -13.10 -9.72
N ALA A 35 39.76 -11.86 -9.24
CA ALA A 35 40.44 -11.35 -8.05
C ALA A 35 40.14 -12.18 -6.79
N MET A 36 38.90 -12.68 -6.66
CA MET A 36 38.50 -13.59 -5.58
C MET A 36 39.19 -14.96 -5.69
N LYS A 37 39.30 -15.54 -6.89
CA LYS A 37 40.02 -16.81 -7.12
C LYS A 37 41.53 -16.69 -6.90
N GLU A 38 42.11 -15.53 -7.15
CA GLU A 38 43.54 -15.26 -6.98
C GLU A 38 43.92 -14.72 -5.59
N GLY A 39 42.95 -14.52 -4.68
CA GLY A 39 43.20 -13.97 -3.34
C GLY A 39 43.63 -12.49 -3.34
N ARG A 40 43.28 -11.73 -4.38
CA ARG A 40 43.68 -10.33 -4.61
C ARG A 40 42.53 -9.33 -4.46
N LEU A 41 41.59 -9.62 -3.56
CA LEU A 41 40.47 -8.73 -3.25
C LEU A 41 40.98 -7.48 -2.52
N THR A 42 40.81 -6.30 -3.12
CA THR A 42 41.13 -5.01 -2.49
C THR A 42 39.85 -4.25 -2.14
N PRO A 43 39.87 -3.36 -1.13
CA PRO A 43 38.74 -2.49 -0.81
C PRO A 43 38.23 -1.68 -2.01
N GLU A 44 39.13 -1.19 -2.86
CA GLU A 44 38.79 -0.39 -4.04
C GLU A 44 38.01 -1.19 -5.09
N LEU A 45 38.32 -2.48 -5.24
CA LEU A 45 37.59 -3.40 -6.12
C LEU A 45 36.19 -3.70 -5.60
N LEU A 46 36.02 -3.78 -4.27
CA LEU A 46 34.71 -3.95 -3.63
C LEU A 46 33.86 -2.68 -3.76
N ASP A 47 34.44 -1.50 -3.56
CA ASP A 47 33.75 -0.21 -3.71
C ASP A 47 33.37 0.07 -5.17
N ASP A 48 34.22 -0.28 -6.14
CA ASP A 48 33.90 -0.21 -7.57
C ASP A 48 32.76 -1.16 -7.95
N ALA A 49 32.77 -2.39 -7.44
CA ALA A 49 31.68 -3.34 -7.65
C ALA A 49 30.37 -2.88 -6.98
N GLY A 50 30.44 -2.30 -5.78
CA GLY A 50 29.30 -1.69 -5.08
C GLY A 50 28.69 -0.54 -5.88
N ARG A 51 29.52 0.39 -6.39
CA ARG A 51 29.05 1.51 -7.24
C ARG A 51 28.44 1.03 -8.55
N LYS A 52 29.07 0.07 -9.23
CA LYS A 52 28.52 -0.52 -10.48
C LYS A 52 27.21 -1.26 -10.22
N GLY A 53 27.11 -2.00 -9.11
CA GLY A 53 25.87 -2.62 -8.66
C GLY A 53 24.75 -1.60 -8.42
N SER A 54 25.07 -0.49 -7.73
CA SER A 54 24.13 0.62 -7.52
C SER A 54 23.66 1.24 -8.84
N ALA A 55 24.57 1.51 -9.78
CA ALA A 55 24.23 2.07 -11.08
C ALA A 55 23.34 1.14 -11.92
N VAL A 56 23.53 -0.19 -11.84
CA VAL A 56 22.64 -1.17 -12.50
C VAL A 56 21.26 -1.16 -11.85
N VAL A 57 21.19 -1.07 -10.53
CA VAL A 57 19.94 -0.97 -9.77
C VAL A 57 19.17 0.31 -10.11
N GLU A 58 19.83 1.47 -10.10
CA GLU A 58 19.24 2.77 -10.45
C GLU A 58 18.71 2.78 -11.89
N HIS A 59 19.46 2.20 -12.82
CA HIS A 59 19.03 2.10 -14.21
C HIS A 59 17.83 1.18 -14.40
N ALA A 60 17.80 0.05 -13.70
CA ALA A 60 16.63 -0.83 -13.69
C ALA A 60 15.40 -0.15 -13.07
N LEU A 61 15.60 0.65 -12.01
CA LEU A 61 14.55 1.44 -11.38
C LEU A 61 13.96 2.46 -12.36
N ALA A 62 14.80 3.25 -13.04
CA ALA A 62 14.37 4.26 -14.00
C ALA A 62 13.52 3.66 -15.15
N ARG A 63 13.86 2.44 -15.59
CA ARG A 63 13.07 1.71 -16.58
C ARG A 63 11.72 1.25 -16.06
N ALA A 64 11.70 0.67 -14.85
CA ALA A 64 10.46 0.27 -14.21
C ALA A 64 9.53 1.47 -13.99
N GLU A 65 10.09 2.64 -13.65
CA GLU A 65 9.34 3.89 -13.52
C GLU A 65 8.79 4.40 -14.85
N THR A 66 9.59 4.34 -15.91
CA THR A 66 9.14 4.68 -17.26
C THR A 66 8.01 3.76 -17.72
N ALA A 67 8.13 2.46 -17.47
CA ALA A 67 7.11 1.47 -17.82
C ALA A 67 5.82 1.69 -17.01
N ASP A 68 5.91 1.89 -15.69
CA ASP A 68 4.77 2.17 -14.82
C ASP A 68 4.02 3.44 -15.27
N ALA A 69 4.74 4.53 -15.53
CA ALA A 69 4.15 5.79 -16.02
C ALA A 69 3.44 5.59 -17.37
N THR A 70 4.05 4.84 -18.29
CA THR A 70 3.48 4.57 -19.62
C THR A 70 2.22 3.71 -19.53
N LEU A 71 2.21 2.69 -18.67
CA LEU A 71 1.04 1.83 -18.44
C LEU A 71 -0.10 2.59 -17.75
N ARG A 72 0.23 3.50 -16.82
CA ARG A 72 -0.74 4.42 -16.21
C ARG A 72 -1.35 5.37 -17.22
N GLU A 73 -0.54 5.93 -18.12
CA GLU A 73 -1.03 6.75 -19.23
C GLU A 73 -2.01 5.97 -20.11
N ALA A 74 -1.66 4.73 -20.45
CA ALA A 74 -2.53 3.84 -21.24
C ALA A 74 -3.88 3.59 -20.53
N ALA A 75 -3.85 3.38 -19.22
CA ALA A 75 -5.06 3.19 -18.42
C ALA A 75 -5.92 4.46 -18.34
N THR A 76 -5.30 5.64 -18.20
CA THR A 76 -6.01 6.93 -18.21
C THR A 76 -6.69 7.18 -19.55
N ARG A 77 -6.03 6.86 -20.67
CA ARG A 77 -6.64 6.97 -22.00
C ARG A 77 -7.78 5.98 -22.19
N LEU A 78 -7.61 4.73 -21.75
CA LEU A 78 -8.68 3.73 -21.79
C LEU A 78 -9.89 4.19 -20.96
N LEU A 79 -9.67 4.79 -19.78
CA LEU A 79 -10.73 5.35 -18.95
C LEU A 79 -11.45 6.51 -19.64
N ALA A 80 -10.73 7.40 -20.33
CA ALA A 80 -11.33 8.51 -21.06
C ALA A 80 -12.24 8.02 -22.21
N GLU A 81 -11.82 6.96 -22.91
CA GLU A 81 -12.60 6.33 -23.99
C GLU A 81 -13.75 5.46 -23.46
N GLN A 82 -13.58 4.83 -22.29
CA GLN A 82 -14.55 3.94 -21.67
C GLN A 82 -14.79 4.28 -20.18
N PRO A 83 -15.47 5.42 -19.88
CA PRO A 83 -15.67 5.86 -18.50
C PRO A 83 -16.38 4.84 -17.61
N ALA A 84 -17.24 3.99 -18.20
CA ALA A 84 -18.00 2.96 -17.51
C ALA A 84 -17.13 1.88 -16.84
N LEU A 85 -15.88 1.67 -17.29
CA LEU A 85 -14.96 0.72 -16.66
C LEU A 85 -14.52 1.18 -15.27
N GLY A 86 -14.44 2.50 -15.04
CA GLY A 86 -13.80 3.06 -13.86
C GLY A 86 -12.28 2.85 -13.84
N ALA A 87 -11.62 3.54 -12.91
CA ALA A 87 -10.16 3.67 -12.92
C ALA A 87 -9.43 2.34 -12.63
N TYR A 88 -9.94 1.53 -11.68
CA TYR A 88 -9.34 0.23 -11.36
C TYR A 88 -9.44 -0.76 -12.55
N ALA A 89 -10.63 -0.90 -13.15
CA ALA A 89 -10.82 -1.87 -14.22
C ALA A 89 -10.04 -1.48 -15.49
N SER A 90 -9.89 -0.18 -15.76
CA SER A 90 -9.05 0.31 -16.86
C SER A 90 -7.58 -0.09 -16.69
N ARG A 91 -7.02 0.06 -15.47
CA ARG A 91 -5.66 -0.42 -15.15
C ARG A 91 -5.55 -1.94 -15.27
N ARG A 92 -6.54 -2.68 -14.76
CA ARG A 92 -6.58 -4.16 -14.87
C ARG A 92 -6.57 -4.60 -16.33
N ALA A 93 -7.37 -3.97 -17.19
CA ALA A 93 -7.44 -4.30 -18.61
C ALA A 93 -6.10 -4.08 -19.32
N VAL A 94 -5.45 -2.94 -19.07
CA VAL A 94 -4.11 -2.64 -19.64
C VAL A 94 -3.07 -3.67 -19.18
N MET A 95 -3.05 -4.02 -17.90
CA MET A 95 -2.10 -5.00 -17.37
C MET A 95 -2.36 -6.41 -17.91
N LEU A 96 -3.61 -6.82 -18.08
CA LEU A 96 -3.93 -8.09 -18.72
C LEU A 96 -3.46 -8.11 -20.18
N ALA A 97 -3.69 -7.03 -20.93
CA ALA A 97 -3.23 -6.91 -22.31
C ALA A 97 -1.70 -6.95 -22.44
N LEU A 98 -0.96 -6.31 -21.53
CA LEU A 98 0.50 -6.41 -21.47
C LEU A 98 0.94 -7.87 -21.29
N ARG A 99 0.33 -8.59 -20.34
CA ARG A 99 0.71 -9.98 -20.01
C ARG A 99 0.34 -10.97 -21.12
N GLU A 100 -0.77 -10.74 -21.81
CA GLU A 100 -1.19 -11.54 -22.96
C GLU A 100 -0.25 -11.38 -24.15
N ARG A 101 0.15 -10.14 -24.46
CA ARG A 101 1.02 -9.83 -25.61
C ARG A 101 2.48 -10.13 -25.34
N HIS A 102 2.91 -9.97 -24.08
CA HIS A 102 4.30 -10.13 -23.64
C HIS A 102 4.37 -11.08 -22.44
N PRO A 103 4.26 -12.42 -22.64
CA PRO A 103 4.20 -13.39 -21.54
C PRO A 103 5.41 -13.36 -20.59
N ARG A 104 6.59 -12.93 -21.07
CA ARG A 104 7.78 -12.70 -20.22
C ARG A 104 7.57 -11.66 -19.11
N HIS A 105 6.60 -10.76 -19.30
CA HIS A 105 6.22 -9.73 -18.34
C HIS A 105 5.02 -10.13 -17.47
N ALA A 106 4.65 -11.42 -17.41
CA ALA A 106 3.53 -11.93 -16.61
C ALA A 106 3.56 -11.46 -15.13
N ARG A 107 4.75 -11.25 -14.57
CA ARG A 107 4.96 -10.82 -13.18
C ARG A 107 5.01 -9.31 -12.98
N VAL A 108 4.94 -8.51 -14.05
CA VAL A 108 4.93 -7.05 -13.93
C VAL A 108 3.63 -6.61 -13.28
N VAL A 109 3.76 -5.65 -12.36
CA VAL A 109 2.67 -5.03 -11.60
C VAL A 109 2.86 -3.52 -11.60
N LEU A 110 1.77 -2.79 -11.49
CA LEU A 110 1.81 -1.34 -11.26
C LEU A 110 2.24 -1.05 -9.83
N LYS A 111 2.88 0.11 -9.63
CA LYS A 111 3.05 0.68 -8.29
C LYS A 111 1.65 0.91 -7.67
N PRO A 112 1.46 0.74 -6.35
CA PRO A 112 0.22 1.14 -5.69
C PRO A 112 -0.06 2.65 -5.87
N GLU A 113 -1.32 3.06 -5.70
CA GLU A 113 -1.65 4.48 -5.61
C GLU A 113 -1.10 5.07 -4.31
N ALA A 114 -0.56 6.29 -4.37
CA ALA A 114 -0.04 7.00 -3.21
C ALA A 114 -1.14 7.39 -2.21
N VAL A 115 -2.37 7.55 -2.70
CA VAL A 115 -3.52 8.03 -1.94
C VAL A 115 -4.73 7.14 -2.22
N LEU A 116 -5.46 6.77 -1.18
CA LEU A 116 -6.77 6.12 -1.32
C LEU A 116 -7.78 7.13 -1.88
N THR A 117 -8.45 6.78 -2.98
CA THR A 117 -9.55 7.62 -3.48
C THR A 117 -10.79 7.40 -2.60
N PRO A 118 -11.44 8.47 -2.10
CA PRO A 118 -12.72 8.34 -1.40
C PRO A 118 -13.75 7.66 -2.29
N PHE A 119 -14.63 6.84 -1.71
CA PHE A 119 -15.74 6.23 -2.45
C PHE A 119 -17.08 6.84 -2.05
N ALA A 120 -18.04 6.73 -2.97
CA ALA A 120 -19.34 7.37 -2.83
C ALA A 120 -20.07 6.90 -1.56
N GLY A 121 -20.76 7.85 -0.90
CA GLY A 121 -21.61 7.56 0.25
C GLY A 121 -20.92 7.60 1.62
N ILE A 122 -19.63 7.95 1.68
CA ILE A 122 -18.93 8.16 2.96
C ILE A 122 -19.05 9.64 3.38
N PRO A 123 -19.51 9.92 4.62
CA PRO A 123 -19.52 11.28 5.13
C PRO A 123 -18.09 11.80 5.33
N PRO A 124 -17.87 13.13 5.29
CA PRO A 124 -16.54 13.69 5.54
C PRO A 124 -16.01 13.26 6.91
N CYS A 125 -14.68 13.19 7.04
CA CYS A 125 -14.05 12.93 8.33
C CYS A 125 -14.47 14.00 9.35
N PRO A 126 -14.98 13.60 10.53
CA PRO A 126 -15.28 14.54 11.61
C PRO A 126 -14.03 15.33 12.03
N PRO A 127 -14.16 16.63 12.35
CA PRO A 127 -13.05 17.42 12.86
C PRO A 127 -12.62 16.92 14.24
N VAL A 128 -11.31 16.99 14.51
CA VAL A 128 -10.77 16.65 15.83
C VAL A 128 -11.25 17.68 16.85
N GLY A 129 -11.87 17.19 17.92
CA GLY A 129 -12.35 18.05 18.99
C GLY A 129 -11.17 18.65 19.75
N ALA A 130 -11.29 19.89 20.22
CA ALA A 130 -10.21 20.57 20.96
C ALA A 130 -9.67 19.74 22.14
N ARG A 131 -10.54 18.98 22.81
CA ARG A 131 -10.17 18.08 23.91
C ARG A 131 -9.35 16.85 23.51
N TYR A 132 -9.17 16.58 22.21
CA TYR A 132 -8.42 15.44 21.68
C TYR A 132 -7.17 15.87 20.92
N GLN A 133 -7.00 17.17 20.68
CA GLN A 133 -5.89 17.72 19.90
C GLN A 133 -4.54 17.33 20.50
N HIS A 134 -4.43 17.30 21.83
CA HIS A 134 -3.20 16.96 22.54
C HIS A 134 -2.79 15.49 22.33
N LEU A 135 -3.72 14.59 22.03
CA LEU A 135 -3.40 13.19 21.69
C LEU A 135 -2.64 13.08 20.37
N LEU A 136 -2.84 14.02 19.44
CA LEU A 136 -2.06 14.12 18.21
C LEU A 136 -0.68 14.72 18.47
N GLU A 137 -0.60 15.73 19.32
CA GLU A 137 0.62 16.49 19.58
C GLU A 137 1.62 15.73 20.47
N ARG A 138 1.13 14.87 21.39
CA ARG A 138 1.96 14.16 22.39
C ARG A 138 1.58 12.68 22.51
N PRO A 139 1.74 11.88 21.43
CA PRO A 139 1.20 10.52 21.39
C PRO A 139 1.97 9.52 22.27
N GLU A 140 3.20 9.86 22.70
CA GLU A 140 4.17 8.98 23.38
C GLU A 140 3.67 8.36 24.70
N ARG A 141 2.61 8.89 25.33
CA ARG A 141 2.05 8.38 26.61
C ARG A 141 0.53 8.44 26.69
N TYR A 142 -0.14 8.27 25.55
CA TYR A 142 -1.60 8.41 25.48
C TYR A 142 -2.36 7.51 26.48
N TRP A 143 -1.82 6.35 26.86
CA TRP A 143 -2.48 5.42 27.78
C TRP A 143 -2.60 5.93 29.22
N SER A 144 -1.80 6.93 29.59
CA SER A 144 -1.91 7.62 30.89
C SER A 144 -2.72 8.92 30.80
N ASP A 145 -3.25 9.23 29.62
CA ASP A 145 -4.02 10.45 29.40
C ASP A 145 -5.46 10.27 29.92
N PRO A 146 -5.94 11.14 30.84
CA PRO A 146 -7.30 11.03 31.37
C PRO A 146 -8.38 11.07 30.29
N VAL A 147 -8.13 11.76 29.17
CA VAL A 147 -9.08 11.82 28.05
C VAL A 147 -9.15 10.47 27.33
N TYR A 148 -8.02 9.78 27.18
CA TYR A 148 -8.01 8.43 26.61
C TYR A 148 -8.65 7.41 27.56
N GLU A 149 -8.35 7.49 28.86
CA GLU A 149 -8.96 6.63 29.88
C GLU A 149 -10.49 6.78 29.88
N ALA A 150 -11.00 8.01 29.80
CA ALA A 150 -12.42 8.26 29.67
C ALA A 150 -13.03 7.63 28.40
N LEU A 151 -12.34 7.68 27.26
CA LEU A 151 -12.80 7.03 26.03
C LEU A 151 -12.88 5.51 26.17
N VAL A 152 -11.90 4.89 26.85
CA VAL A 152 -11.91 3.45 27.12
C VAL A 152 -13.14 3.05 27.93
N LEU A 153 -13.52 3.83 28.93
CA LEU A 153 -14.67 3.57 29.80
C LEU A 153 -16.03 3.96 29.18
N THR A 154 -16.04 4.67 28.05
CA THR A 154 -17.27 5.15 27.39
C THR A 154 -17.97 4.04 26.62
N ALA A 155 -19.29 3.90 26.79
CA ALA A 155 -20.08 2.93 26.04
C ALA A 155 -20.01 3.19 24.52
N PRO A 156 -20.02 2.14 23.65
CA PRO A 156 -19.86 2.31 22.20
C PRO A 156 -20.80 3.31 21.54
N VAL A 157 -22.06 3.38 22.00
CA VAL A 157 -23.07 4.31 21.48
C VAL A 157 -22.72 5.78 21.78
N ASP A 158 -22.07 6.04 22.91
CA ASP A 158 -21.72 7.37 23.40
C ASP A 158 -20.33 7.83 22.95
N LEU A 159 -19.63 6.99 22.18
CA LEU A 159 -18.30 7.32 21.70
C LEU A 159 -18.34 8.53 20.73
N PRO A 160 -17.51 9.55 20.96
CA PRO A 160 -17.56 10.81 20.22
C PRO A 160 -16.79 10.74 18.90
N GLU A 161 -17.44 11.18 17.82
CA GLU A 161 -16.86 11.15 16.47
C GLU A 161 -15.58 12.00 16.37
N SER A 162 -15.52 13.09 17.13
CA SER A 162 -14.40 14.02 17.16
C SER A 162 -13.10 13.46 17.76
N ALA A 163 -13.11 12.21 18.26
CA ALA A 163 -11.92 11.50 18.72
C ALA A 163 -11.30 10.58 17.66
N MET A 164 -12.06 10.18 16.63
CA MET A 164 -11.70 9.04 15.76
C MET A 164 -10.37 9.24 15.04
N LEU A 165 -10.14 10.41 14.47
CA LEU A 165 -8.90 10.70 13.75
C LEU A 165 -7.68 10.78 14.68
N ALA A 166 -7.86 11.25 15.92
CA ALA A 166 -6.82 11.20 16.94
C ALA A 166 -6.45 9.76 17.29
N LEU A 167 -7.45 8.86 17.39
CA LEU A 167 -7.22 7.44 17.61
C LEU A 167 -6.43 6.79 16.46
N CYS A 168 -6.68 7.15 15.19
CA CYS A 168 -5.87 6.67 14.07
C CYS A 168 -4.37 6.95 14.30
N ALA A 169 -4.00 8.16 14.72
CA ALA A 169 -2.60 8.53 14.97
C ALA A 169 -1.96 7.72 16.11
N LEU A 170 -2.74 7.39 17.15
CA LEU A 170 -2.25 6.62 18.29
C LEU A 170 -1.98 5.14 17.96
N THR A 171 -2.56 4.59 16.88
CA THR A 171 -2.35 3.19 16.50
C THR A 171 -0.86 2.84 16.29
N ARG A 172 -0.06 3.78 15.79
CA ARG A 172 1.38 3.63 15.64
C ARG A 172 2.07 3.38 16.98
N VAL A 173 1.80 4.26 17.95
CA VAL A 173 2.41 4.19 19.29
C VAL A 173 1.91 2.97 20.05
N SER A 174 0.62 2.68 19.97
CA SER A 174 0.00 1.49 20.55
C SER A 174 0.64 0.20 20.03
N THR A 175 0.82 0.09 18.71
CA THR A 175 1.45 -1.09 18.08
C THR A 175 2.92 -1.24 18.49
N GLN A 176 3.66 -0.14 18.54
CA GLN A 176 5.07 -0.17 18.99
C GLN A 176 5.21 -0.56 20.47
N ALA A 177 4.32 -0.06 21.33
CA ALA A 177 4.29 -0.42 22.75
C ALA A 177 3.98 -1.92 22.94
N LEU A 178 3.01 -2.46 22.19
CA LEU A 178 2.69 -3.89 22.17
C LEU A 178 3.87 -4.76 21.78
N LEU A 179 4.54 -4.42 20.67
CA LEU A 179 5.68 -5.19 20.16
C LEU A 179 6.89 -5.16 21.12
N ARG A 180 7.02 -4.10 21.92
CA ARG A 180 8.08 -3.97 22.94
C ARG A 180 7.71 -4.64 24.27
N GLY A 181 6.52 -5.24 24.39
CA GLY A 181 6.04 -5.84 25.63
C GLY A 181 5.95 -4.84 26.79
N SER A 182 5.74 -3.56 26.48
CA SER A 182 5.61 -2.53 27.52
C SER A 182 4.31 -2.74 28.30
N GLU A 183 4.26 -2.30 29.56
CA GLU A 183 2.98 -2.15 30.25
C GLU A 183 2.24 -0.94 29.63
N TYR A 184 1.18 -1.21 28.88
CA TYR A 184 0.30 -0.19 28.32
C TYR A 184 -1.16 -0.62 28.51
N GLY A 185 -2.08 0.36 28.52
CA GLY A 185 -3.51 0.12 28.68
C GLY A 185 -4.17 -0.57 27.48
N GLU A 186 -5.49 -0.53 27.38
CA GLU A 186 -6.23 -1.12 26.25
C GLU A 186 -5.66 -0.66 24.89
N PRO A 187 -5.36 -1.58 23.95
CA PRO A 187 -4.87 -1.22 22.62
C PRO A 187 -5.86 -0.31 21.88
N VAL A 188 -5.34 0.68 21.16
CA VAL A 188 -6.17 1.64 20.42
C VAL A 188 -7.05 0.93 19.38
N THR A 189 -6.55 -0.17 18.81
CA THR A 189 -7.31 -0.99 17.86
C THR A 189 -8.59 -1.58 18.47
N THR A 190 -8.60 -1.90 19.77
CA THR A 190 -9.81 -2.38 20.45
C THR A 190 -10.86 -1.28 20.55
N LEU A 191 -10.43 -0.06 20.88
CA LEU A 191 -11.32 1.10 20.89
C LEU A 191 -11.84 1.43 19.48
N ILE A 192 -11.01 1.33 18.44
CA ILE A 192 -11.42 1.51 17.04
C ILE A 192 -12.46 0.45 16.63
N ALA A 193 -12.25 -0.82 17.02
CA ALA A 193 -13.20 -1.89 16.72
C ALA A 193 -14.60 -1.59 17.28
N ARG A 194 -14.68 -0.99 18.47
CA ARG A 194 -15.95 -0.58 19.11
C ARG A 194 -16.70 0.52 18.37
N TYR A 195 -16.04 1.37 17.58
CA TYR A 195 -16.71 2.41 16.78
C TYR A 195 -17.48 1.83 15.58
N GLY A 196 -17.11 0.63 15.09
CA GLY A 196 -17.70 0.04 13.89
C GLY A 196 -17.53 0.93 12.64
N ALA A 197 -18.48 0.85 11.71
CA ALA A 197 -18.53 1.67 10.49
C ALA A 197 -18.39 3.17 10.72
N ARG A 198 -18.79 3.69 11.89
CA ARG A 198 -18.70 5.13 12.19
C ARG A 198 -17.26 5.63 12.08
N PHE A 199 -16.27 4.74 12.23
CA PHE A 199 -14.84 5.07 12.12
C PHE A 199 -14.34 5.19 10.68
N VAL A 200 -15.08 4.70 9.68
CA VAL A 200 -14.64 4.64 8.27
C VAL A 200 -14.17 6.00 7.73
N PRO A 201 -14.87 7.13 7.96
CA PRO A 201 -14.39 8.44 7.49
C PRO A 201 -13.00 8.80 8.02
N ALA A 202 -12.74 8.56 9.31
CA ALA A 202 -11.46 8.86 9.93
C ALA A 202 -10.35 7.90 9.50
N ALA A 203 -10.68 6.62 9.29
CA ALA A 203 -9.75 5.66 8.70
C ALA A 203 -9.34 6.10 7.28
N LEU A 204 -10.29 6.49 6.43
CA LEU A 204 -9.97 6.94 5.08
C LEU A 204 -9.17 8.23 5.06
N GLU A 205 -9.51 9.23 5.89
CA GLU A 205 -8.71 10.48 5.98
C GLU A 205 -7.27 10.17 6.39
N TYR A 206 -7.09 9.34 7.42
CA TYR A 206 -5.76 8.96 7.89
C TYR A 206 -4.94 8.21 6.84
N LEU A 207 -5.58 7.28 6.12
CA LEU A 207 -4.92 6.47 5.09
C LEU A 207 -4.71 7.26 3.78
N ALA A 208 -5.56 8.23 3.47
CA ALA A 208 -5.42 9.07 2.29
C ALA A 208 -4.37 10.18 2.47
N HIS A 209 -4.13 10.61 3.71
CA HIS A 209 -3.22 11.71 4.02
C HIS A 209 -2.16 11.36 5.09
N PRO A 210 -1.39 10.27 4.90
CA PRO A 210 -0.39 9.83 5.88
C PRO A 210 0.62 10.93 6.25
N GLU A 211 0.98 11.79 5.29
CA GLU A 211 1.89 12.93 5.46
C GLU A 211 1.41 13.94 6.50
N ARG A 212 0.09 14.11 6.67
CA ARG A 212 -0.48 15.03 7.66
C ARG A 212 -0.36 14.51 9.09
N TYR A 213 -0.13 13.21 9.26
CA TYR A 213 -0.12 12.53 10.55
C TYR A 213 1.27 11.99 10.92
N GLY A 214 2.31 12.60 10.37
CA GLY A 214 3.70 12.32 10.73
C GLY A 214 4.23 11.00 10.14
N TRP A 215 3.62 10.50 9.06
CA TRP A 215 4.17 9.39 8.29
C TRP A 215 4.86 9.89 7.04
N ASP A 216 6.02 9.32 6.78
CA ASP A 216 6.70 9.50 5.50
C ASP A 216 6.09 8.53 4.47
N ALA A 217 5.27 9.06 3.57
CA ALA A 217 4.73 8.33 2.42
C ALA A 217 5.82 7.94 1.40
N SER A 218 7.05 8.46 1.51
CA SER A 218 8.15 8.12 0.61
C SER A 218 8.79 6.74 0.89
N ILE A 219 8.45 6.08 2.00
CA ILE A 219 8.84 4.68 2.30
C ILE A 219 8.03 3.68 1.46
N HIS A 220 7.70 4.05 0.23
CA HIS A 220 7.17 3.17 -0.80
C HIS A 220 8.27 2.62 -1.71
N ALA A 221 9.56 2.92 -1.50
CA ALA A 221 10.59 2.39 -2.39
C ALA A 221 10.81 0.87 -2.20
N ASN A 222 10.63 0.09 -3.27
CA ASN A 222 11.44 -1.11 -3.46
C ASN A 222 11.91 -1.27 -4.91
N VAL A 223 13.21 -1.51 -5.03
CA VAL A 223 13.94 -1.90 -6.22
C VAL A 223 13.58 -3.36 -6.54
N LEU A 224 13.33 -3.67 -7.81
CA LEU A 224 13.21 -5.04 -8.34
C LEU A 224 12.03 -5.88 -7.79
N GLY A 225 10.81 -5.44 -8.11
CA GLY A 225 9.82 -6.33 -8.71
C GLY A 225 9.20 -7.45 -7.87
N THR A 226 9.26 -7.46 -6.53
CA THR A 226 8.53 -8.52 -5.79
C THR A 226 7.70 -8.11 -4.58
N ARG A 227 7.94 -7.00 -3.86
CA ARG A 227 7.05 -6.58 -2.73
C ARG A 227 7.10 -5.07 -2.48
N TRP A 228 5.93 -4.43 -2.55
CA TRP A 228 5.71 -3.06 -2.07
C TRP A 228 5.17 -3.13 -0.65
N PHE A 229 5.92 -2.65 0.34
CA PHE A 229 5.42 -2.56 1.70
C PHE A 229 4.84 -1.16 1.91
N PRO A 230 3.53 -1.00 2.14
CA PRO A 230 3.06 0.21 2.80
C PRO A 230 3.70 0.22 4.19
N PRO A 231 4.31 1.32 4.63
CA PRO A 231 4.69 1.44 6.03
C PRO A 231 3.44 1.22 6.89
N GLY A 232 3.60 0.49 7.99
CA GLY A 232 2.55 -0.14 8.80
C GLY A 232 1.55 0.78 9.54
N ALA A 233 1.06 1.85 8.91
CA ALA A 233 0.05 2.76 9.43
C ALA A 233 -1.37 2.20 9.30
N GLY A 234 -1.67 1.60 8.14
CA GLY A 234 -3.01 1.08 7.86
C GLY A 234 -3.29 -0.30 8.44
N GLN A 235 -2.24 -1.09 8.70
CA GLN A 235 -2.41 -2.46 9.17
C GLN A 235 -3.15 -2.55 10.51
N PRO A 236 -2.86 -1.74 11.54
CA PRO A 236 -3.62 -1.73 12.79
C PRO A 236 -5.09 -1.30 12.60
N ILE A 237 -5.34 -0.29 11.75
CA ILE A 237 -6.71 0.19 11.46
C ILE A 237 -7.52 -0.90 10.75
N LEU A 238 -6.93 -1.57 9.75
CA LEU A 238 -7.58 -2.66 9.03
C LEU A 238 -7.74 -3.92 9.88
N ALA A 239 -6.81 -4.19 10.80
CA ALA A 239 -6.97 -5.26 11.79
C ALA A 239 -8.16 -4.97 12.72
N ALA A 240 -8.35 -3.73 13.17
CA ALA A 240 -9.53 -3.34 13.91
C ALA A 240 -10.82 -3.45 13.07
N ALA A 241 -10.76 -3.02 11.80
CA ALA A 241 -11.88 -3.12 10.87
C ALA A 241 -12.29 -4.56 10.53
N ALA A 242 -11.38 -5.53 10.67
CA ALA A 242 -11.68 -6.94 10.47
C ALA A 242 -12.74 -7.48 11.46
N GLU A 243 -12.91 -6.82 12.61
CA GLU A 243 -13.91 -7.17 13.61
C GLU A 243 -15.30 -6.63 13.28
N TRP A 244 -15.42 -5.67 12.36
CA TRP A 244 -16.70 -5.05 11.99
C TRP A 244 -17.63 -6.01 11.23
N PRO A 245 -18.94 -5.72 11.18
CA PRO A 245 -19.87 -6.41 10.31
C PRO A 245 -19.45 -6.34 8.83
N ASP A 246 -19.80 -7.38 8.08
CA ASP A 246 -19.39 -7.57 6.67
C ASP A 246 -19.72 -6.36 5.77
N GLY A 247 -20.91 -5.78 5.93
CA GLY A 247 -21.38 -4.62 5.16
C GLY A 247 -20.56 -3.34 5.38
N GLU A 248 -19.75 -3.32 6.44
CA GLU A 248 -18.95 -2.18 6.88
C GLU A 248 -17.46 -2.39 6.58
N ALA A 249 -16.95 -3.60 6.84
CA ALA A 249 -15.56 -3.96 6.60
C ALA A 249 -15.24 -4.13 5.10
N ALA A 250 -16.09 -4.85 4.36
CA ALA A 250 -15.78 -5.23 2.97
C ALA A 250 -15.57 -4.03 2.03
N PRO A 251 -16.36 -2.93 2.11
CA PRO A 251 -16.12 -1.73 1.31
C PRO A 251 -14.75 -1.08 1.58
N LEU A 252 -14.30 -1.04 2.84
CA LEU A 252 -13.00 -0.47 3.19
C LEU A 252 -11.85 -1.29 2.57
N PHE A 253 -11.86 -2.61 2.75
CA PHE A 253 -10.84 -3.48 2.15
C PHE A 253 -10.88 -3.47 0.61
N ARG A 254 -12.07 -3.29 0.02
CA ARG A 254 -12.20 -3.12 -1.43
C ARG A 254 -11.44 -1.89 -1.92
N VAL A 255 -11.56 -0.74 -1.25
CA VAL A 255 -10.86 0.49 -1.64
C VAL A 255 -9.35 0.36 -1.49
N VAL A 256 -8.91 -0.29 -0.43
CA VAL A 256 -7.50 -0.62 -0.21
C VAL A 256 -6.93 -1.45 -1.38
N PHE A 257 -7.66 -2.48 -1.85
CA PHE A 257 -7.22 -3.27 -3.00
C PHE A 257 -7.37 -2.56 -4.34
N GLU A 258 -8.38 -1.70 -4.51
CA GLU A 258 -8.52 -0.86 -5.70
C GLU A 258 -7.39 0.16 -5.82
N ALA A 259 -6.79 0.58 -4.70
CA ALA A 259 -5.58 1.41 -4.66
C ALA A 259 -4.26 0.60 -4.73
N GLY A 260 -4.32 -0.72 -4.81
CA GLY A 260 -3.13 -1.56 -4.95
C GLY A 260 -2.37 -1.83 -3.65
N TRP A 261 -2.95 -1.55 -2.49
CA TRP A 261 -2.35 -1.80 -1.18
C TRP A 261 -2.50 -3.27 -0.78
N ASN A 262 -2.11 -4.16 -1.70
CA ASN A 262 -2.41 -5.59 -1.68
C ASN A 262 -1.73 -6.36 -0.54
N THR A 263 -0.63 -5.86 0.02
CA THR A 263 0.01 -6.44 1.20
C THR A 263 -0.89 -6.47 2.42
N LEU A 264 -1.86 -5.55 2.49
CA LEU A 264 -2.85 -5.50 3.56
C LEU A 264 -3.88 -6.64 3.46
N GLY A 265 -3.82 -7.47 2.40
CA GLY A 265 -4.50 -8.75 2.33
C GLY A 265 -4.11 -9.70 3.47
N ALA A 266 -2.90 -9.55 4.03
CA ALA A 266 -2.47 -10.32 5.19
C ALA A 266 -3.35 -10.11 6.44
N SER A 267 -4.05 -8.96 6.52
CA SER A 267 -4.93 -8.59 7.64
C SER A 267 -6.36 -9.08 7.50
N LEU A 268 -6.72 -9.72 6.37
CA LEU A 268 -8.10 -10.18 6.17
C LEU A 268 -8.45 -11.33 7.14
N PRO A 269 -9.64 -11.29 7.78
CA PRO A 269 -10.10 -12.40 8.61
C PRO A 269 -10.61 -13.57 7.75
N ASP A 270 -10.71 -14.77 8.32
CA ASP A 270 -11.33 -15.90 7.63
C ASP A 270 -12.87 -15.77 7.65
N ARG A 271 -13.40 -15.00 6.69
CA ARG A 271 -14.83 -14.77 6.50
C ARG A 271 -15.23 -14.88 5.01
N PRO A 272 -16.49 -15.18 4.68
CA PRO A 272 -16.95 -15.31 3.30
C PRO A 272 -16.64 -14.09 2.41
N TRP A 273 -16.83 -12.87 2.94
CA TRP A 273 -16.54 -11.64 2.21
C TRP A 273 -15.03 -11.45 1.95
N SER A 274 -14.17 -11.82 2.90
CA SER A 274 -12.70 -11.79 2.72
C SER A 274 -12.28 -12.72 1.58
N ARG A 275 -12.81 -13.95 1.56
CA ARG A 275 -12.57 -14.93 0.49
C ARG A 275 -13.09 -14.44 -0.86
N ALA A 276 -14.20 -13.71 -0.88
CA ALA A 276 -14.75 -13.11 -2.09
C ALA A 276 -13.84 -11.97 -2.60
N LEU A 277 -13.32 -11.12 -1.71
CA LEU A 277 -12.36 -10.07 -2.07
C LEU A 277 -11.06 -10.67 -2.61
N LEU A 278 -10.47 -11.67 -1.94
CA LEU A 278 -9.25 -12.33 -2.42
C LEU A 278 -9.43 -12.89 -3.84
N ARG A 279 -10.58 -13.53 -4.11
CA ARG A 279 -10.92 -14.02 -5.46
C ARG A 279 -11.09 -12.89 -6.46
N LYS A 280 -11.80 -11.82 -6.09
CA LYS A 280 -12.03 -10.65 -6.96
C LYS A 280 -10.73 -9.96 -7.37
N PHE A 281 -9.75 -9.88 -6.45
CA PHE A 281 -8.50 -9.17 -6.66
C PHE A 281 -7.31 -10.08 -7.02
N ALA A 282 -7.53 -11.38 -7.28
CA ALA A 282 -6.46 -12.32 -7.63
C ALA A 282 -5.62 -11.88 -8.84
N ASP A 283 -6.26 -11.28 -9.84
CA ASP A 283 -5.60 -10.73 -11.04
C ASP A 283 -5.37 -9.22 -10.97
N SER A 284 -5.21 -8.65 -9.77
CA SER A 284 -5.09 -7.21 -9.60
C SER A 284 -3.90 -6.65 -10.41
N PRO A 285 -4.05 -5.46 -11.03
CA PRO A 285 -2.97 -4.82 -11.79
C PRO A 285 -1.75 -4.50 -10.91
N TYR A 286 -1.94 -4.46 -9.60
CA TYR A 286 -0.91 -4.23 -8.58
C TYR A 286 -0.35 -5.54 -7.97
N GLY A 287 -0.65 -6.69 -8.59
CA GLY A 287 -0.31 -8.03 -8.08
C GLY A 287 -1.42 -8.64 -7.22
N PRO A 288 -1.36 -9.94 -6.89
CA PRO A 288 -2.36 -10.55 -6.02
C PRO A 288 -2.26 -10.01 -4.57
N PRO A 289 -3.38 -9.93 -3.82
CA PRO A 289 -3.36 -9.69 -2.39
C PRO A 289 -2.43 -10.67 -1.67
N ALA A 290 -1.70 -10.17 -0.66
CA ALA A 290 -0.88 -11.03 0.19
C ALA A 290 -1.76 -12.07 0.87
N HIS A 291 -1.26 -13.30 0.95
CA HIS A 291 -1.99 -14.39 1.60
C HIS A 291 -2.19 -14.07 3.08
N PRO A 292 -3.44 -14.11 3.58
CA PRO A 292 -3.73 -14.09 5.00
C PRO A 292 -3.05 -15.23 5.75
N LEU A 293 -2.73 -15.00 7.01
CA LEU A 293 -2.03 -15.98 7.86
C LEU A 293 -2.80 -17.31 8.04
N TRP A 294 -4.11 -17.31 7.84
CA TRP A 294 -4.97 -18.50 7.93
C TRP A 294 -5.02 -19.33 6.64
N LEU A 295 -4.57 -18.80 5.49
CA LEU A 295 -4.57 -19.53 4.21
C LEU A 295 -3.37 -20.49 4.05
N GLY A 296 -2.38 -20.40 4.94
CA GLY A 296 -1.23 -21.31 5.01
C GLY A 296 -1.31 -22.33 6.16
N ARG A 297 -2.49 -22.51 6.76
CA ARG A 297 -2.78 -23.49 7.81
C ARG A 297 -3.64 -24.63 7.28
#